data_AF-A0A4Q7R4B9-F1
#
_entry.id   AF-A0A4Q7R4B9-F1
#
_cell.length_a   1.000
_cell.length_b   1.000
_cell.length_c   1.000
_cell.angle_alpha   90.00
_cell.angle_beta   90.00
_cell.angle_gamma   90.00
#
_symmetry.space_group_name_H-M   'P 1'
#
loop_
_entity.id
_entity.type
_entity.pdbx_description
1 polymer ?
#
loop_
_entity_poly.entity_id
_entity_poly.type
_entity_poly.pdbx_seq_one_letter_code
_entity_poly.pdbx_strand_id
1 'polypeptide(L)'
;MWWLLTALGGGGLALAGRYLWDRRAAQRGDAEELEEIRKLADEDVTLLGEELRRLDTQVEGHPLDPDARSDYQVALDAYEAAQRAVKGIRKADGISSVTDTLATGRYAITCVQARMRGVPVPERRVPCFFNPQHGPSTIDIVWTQPKVGTRTVPACAQDAARIRAGDEPEVRYVRYGSRRVPYWEAGAAITPYGMGYFTAGAGASYIAIASFQAQSGAIGGWGDAGGHDFGGFDGGGGFDGGGFDGGGGGDG
;
A
#
# COMPACT_ATOMS: atom_id res chain seq x y z
N MET A 1 -45.80 27.11 24.60
CA MET A 1 -45.27 27.04 23.22
C MET A 1 -43.77 27.38 23.09
N TRP A 2 -43.16 28.18 23.99
CA TRP A 2 -41.71 28.49 23.93
C TRP A 2 -40.76 27.31 24.23
N TRP A 3 -41.19 26.31 25.01
CA TRP A 3 -40.38 25.16 25.39
C TRP A 3 -40.10 24.18 24.23
N LEU A 4 -40.98 24.12 23.22
CA LEU A 4 -40.81 23.26 22.04
C LEU A 4 -39.78 23.83 21.05
N LEU A 5 -39.72 25.16 20.91
CA LEU A 5 -38.73 25.84 20.06
C LEU A 5 -37.33 25.78 20.66
N THR A 6 -37.22 25.86 21.99
CA THR A 6 -35.94 25.70 22.71
C THR A 6 -35.46 24.25 22.69
N ALA A 7 -36.36 23.26 22.80
CA ALA A 7 -36.01 21.84 22.66
C ALA A 7 -35.56 21.48 21.23
N LEU A 8 -36.22 21.99 20.19
CA LEU A 8 -35.82 21.78 18.78
C LEU A 8 -34.50 22.50 18.44
N GLY A 9 -34.30 23.74 18.93
CA GLY A 9 -33.04 24.48 18.76
C GLY A 9 -31.86 23.83 19.49
N GLY A 10 -32.09 23.30 20.70
CA GLY A 10 -31.08 22.56 21.47
C GLY A 10 -30.71 21.21 20.84
N GLY A 11 -31.69 20.47 20.32
CA GLY A 11 -31.46 19.21 19.61
C GLY A 11 -30.66 19.38 18.32
N GLY A 12 -30.97 20.41 17.51
CA GLY A 12 -30.22 20.73 16.29
C GLY A 12 -28.76 21.12 16.56
N LEU A 13 -28.51 21.91 17.60
CA LEU A 13 -27.14 22.28 18.02
C LEU A 13 -26.34 21.08 18.54
N ALA A 14 -26.97 20.18 19.29
CA ALA A 14 -26.32 18.95 19.78
C ALA A 14 -25.94 18.00 18.63
N LEU A 15 -26.83 17.80 17.65
CA LEU A 15 -26.57 16.99 16.46
C LEU A 15 -25.45 17.61 15.59
N ALA A 16 -25.50 18.93 15.36
CA ALA A 16 -24.44 19.63 14.63
C ALA A 16 -23.08 19.56 15.36
N GLY A 17 -23.09 19.71 16.69
CA GLY A 17 -21.89 19.57 17.52
C GLY A 17 -21.28 18.17 17.45
N ARG A 18 -22.12 17.13 17.52
CA ARG A 18 -21.67 15.73 17.39
C ARG A 18 -21.12 15.43 16.00
N TYR A 19 -21.79 15.88 14.94
CA TYR A 19 -21.30 15.73 13.57
C TYR A 19 -19.94 16.41 13.34
N LEU A 20 -19.76 17.64 13.85
CA LEU A 20 -18.49 18.35 13.76
C LEU A 20 -17.39 17.66 14.58
N TRP A 21 -17.73 17.12 15.75
CA TRP A 21 -16.82 16.33 16.58
C TRP A 21 -16.37 15.06 15.85
N ASP A 22 -17.31 14.28 15.34
CA ASP A 22 -17.04 13.01 14.64
C ASP A 22 -16.21 13.26 13.36
N ARG A 23 -16.53 14.32 12.60
CA ARG A 23 -15.70 14.75 11.46
C ARG A 23 -14.29 15.13 11.87
N ARG A 24 -14.12 15.85 12.98
CA ARG A 24 -12.80 16.27 13.45
C ARG A 24 -12.00 15.10 14.04
N ALA A 25 -12.67 14.13 14.63
CA ALA A 25 -12.06 12.88 15.09
C ALA A 25 -11.60 12.03 13.90
N ALA A 26 -12.42 11.88 12.87
CA ALA A 26 -12.06 11.20 11.62
C ALA A 26 -10.84 11.86 10.95
N GLN A 27 -10.85 13.19 10.80
CA GLN A 27 -9.72 13.94 10.23
C GLN A 27 -8.40 13.78 11.01
N ARG A 28 -8.48 13.58 12.33
CA ARG A 28 -7.29 13.31 13.15
C ARG A 28 -6.76 11.89 12.91
N GLY A 29 -7.66 10.90 12.83
CA GLY A 29 -7.30 9.53 12.46
C GLY A 29 -6.61 9.47 11.10
N ASP A 30 -7.20 10.09 10.07
CA ASP A 30 -6.62 10.14 8.72
C ASP A 30 -5.23 10.81 8.70
N ALA A 31 -5.01 11.82 9.56
CA ALA A 31 -3.73 12.51 9.63
C ALA A 31 -2.63 11.68 10.31
N GLU A 32 -2.96 11.00 11.41
CA GLU A 32 -2.05 10.07 12.10
C GLU A 32 -1.68 8.90 11.18
N GLU A 33 -2.67 8.33 10.50
CA GLU A 33 -2.49 7.26 9.54
C GLU A 33 -1.55 7.66 8.38
N LEU A 34 -1.79 8.84 7.81
CA LEU A 34 -0.96 9.40 6.75
C LEU A 34 0.48 9.65 7.21
N GLU A 35 0.67 10.04 8.46
CA GLU A 35 1.99 10.21 9.06
C GLU A 35 2.73 8.87 9.19
N GLU A 36 2.05 7.81 9.67
CA GLU A 36 2.61 6.46 9.74
C GLU A 36 3.03 5.95 8.35
N ILE A 37 2.17 6.12 7.34
CA ILE A 37 2.48 5.74 5.95
C ILE A 37 3.69 6.52 5.41
N ARG A 38 3.74 7.84 5.62
CA ARG A 38 4.89 8.66 5.19
C ARG A 38 6.17 8.20 5.86
N LYS A 39 6.13 7.87 7.15
CA LYS A 39 7.29 7.37 7.88
C LYS A 39 7.79 6.05 7.29
N LEU A 40 6.89 5.10 7.01
CA LEU A 40 7.24 3.83 6.37
C LEU A 40 7.89 4.05 4.99
N ALA A 41 7.38 5.01 4.23
CA ALA A 41 7.93 5.38 2.93
C ALA A 41 9.32 6.00 3.06
N ASP A 42 9.52 6.90 4.03
CA ASP A 42 10.78 7.59 4.30
C ASP A 42 11.87 6.61 4.76
N GLU A 43 11.50 5.63 5.59
CA GLU A 43 12.36 4.50 5.95
C GLU A 43 12.80 3.70 4.71
N ASP A 44 11.88 3.38 3.80
CA ASP A 44 12.21 2.63 2.57
C ASP A 44 13.09 3.43 1.60
N VAL A 45 12.88 4.76 1.50
CA VAL A 45 13.73 5.68 0.72
C VAL A 45 15.13 5.75 1.32
N THR A 46 15.23 5.88 2.64
CA THR A 46 16.52 5.89 3.35
C THR A 46 17.29 4.60 3.05
N LEU A 47 16.63 3.45 3.15
CA LEU A 47 17.24 2.17 2.85
C LEU A 47 17.70 2.06 1.39
N LEU A 48 16.91 2.54 0.42
CA LEU A 48 17.34 2.57 -0.99
C LEU A 48 18.59 3.45 -1.17
N GLY A 49 18.68 4.59 -0.48
CA GLY A 49 19.87 5.43 -0.49
C GLY A 49 21.11 4.72 0.08
N GLU A 50 20.95 3.91 1.13
CA GLU A 50 22.02 3.07 1.67
C GLU A 50 22.43 1.95 0.71
N GLU A 51 21.48 1.33 0.03
CA GLU A 51 21.72 0.31 -1.00
C GLU A 51 22.51 0.90 -2.18
N LEU A 52 22.13 2.10 -2.64
CA LEU A 52 22.85 2.85 -3.68
C LEU A 52 24.26 3.20 -3.25
N ARG A 53 24.46 3.62 -2.00
CA ARG A 53 25.80 3.90 -1.48
C ARG A 53 26.67 2.64 -1.46
N ARG A 54 26.10 1.49 -1.09
CA ARG A 54 26.81 0.20 -1.17
C ARG A 54 27.14 -0.16 -2.62
N LEU A 55 26.21 0.07 -3.54
CA LEU A 55 26.44 -0.15 -4.97
C LEU A 55 27.58 0.75 -5.47
N ASP A 56 27.58 2.04 -5.14
CA ASP A 56 28.61 3.01 -5.55
C ASP A 56 30.01 2.54 -5.20
N THR A 57 30.22 2.03 -3.98
CA THR A 57 31.50 1.42 -3.56
C THR A 57 31.88 0.17 -4.37
N GLN A 58 30.90 -0.61 -4.86
CA GLN A 58 31.16 -1.76 -5.74
C GLN A 58 31.53 -1.30 -7.15
N VAL A 59 30.87 -0.25 -7.65
CA VAL A 59 31.13 0.29 -8.99
C VAL A 59 32.45 1.05 -9.05
N GLU A 60 32.86 1.64 -7.93
CA GLU A 60 34.11 2.39 -7.83
C GLU A 60 35.30 1.57 -8.33
N GLY A 61 36.09 2.14 -9.24
CA GLY A 61 37.24 1.48 -9.85
C GLY A 61 36.91 0.43 -10.92
N HIS A 62 35.64 0.19 -11.25
CA HIS A 62 35.21 -0.78 -12.27
C HIS A 62 34.55 -0.06 -13.47
N PRO A 63 35.03 -0.27 -14.70
CA PRO A 63 34.37 0.31 -15.87
C PRO A 63 33.02 -0.39 -16.11
N LEU A 64 31.92 0.36 -15.97
CA LEU A 64 30.60 -0.11 -16.38
C LEU A 64 30.46 -0.10 -17.90
N ASP A 65 29.85 -1.14 -18.46
CA ASP A 65 29.37 -1.11 -19.85
C ASP A 65 28.19 -0.11 -20.01
N PRO A 66 27.80 0.28 -21.25
CA PRO A 66 26.72 1.24 -21.47
C PRO A 66 25.38 0.86 -20.84
N ASP A 67 25.00 -0.42 -20.85
CA ASP A 67 23.74 -0.87 -20.28
C ASP A 67 23.78 -0.82 -18.76
N ALA A 68 24.90 -1.23 -18.15
CA ALA A 68 25.09 -1.15 -16.70
C ALA A 68 25.09 0.31 -16.21
N ARG A 69 25.63 1.25 -16.99
CA ARG A 69 25.50 2.69 -16.69
C ARG A 69 24.04 3.16 -16.78
N SER A 70 23.29 2.70 -17.78
CA SER A 70 21.87 3.01 -17.91
C SER A 70 21.08 2.51 -16.71
N ASP A 71 21.28 1.25 -16.31
CA ASP A 71 20.62 0.67 -15.13
C ASP A 71 21.04 1.42 -13.85
N TYR A 72 22.30 1.84 -13.73
CA TYR A 72 22.75 2.62 -12.58
C TYR A 72 22.06 3.99 -12.51
N GLN A 73 21.90 4.67 -13.65
CA GLN A 73 21.15 5.92 -13.72
C GLN A 73 19.68 5.73 -13.33
N VAL A 74 19.04 4.66 -13.80
CA VAL A 74 17.65 4.33 -13.41
C VAL A 74 17.53 4.16 -11.90
N ALA A 75 18.52 3.54 -11.25
CA ALA A 75 18.52 3.37 -9.79
C ALA A 75 18.64 4.72 -9.05
N LEU A 76 19.51 5.61 -9.52
CA LEU A 76 19.67 6.97 -8.98
C LEU A 76 18.39 7.81 -9.17
N ASP A 77 17.82 7.78 -10.38
CA ASP A 77 16.59 8.51 -10.72
C ASP A 77 15.41 8.04 -9.87
N ALA A 78 15.30 6.72 -9.64
CA ALA A 78 14.28 6.14 -8.78
C ALA A 78 14.42 6.62 -7.33
N TYR A 79 15.63 6.68 -6.79
CA TYR A 79 15.86 7.21 -5.44
C TYR A 79 15.46 8.68 -5.32
N GLU A 80 15.87 9.52 -6.28
CA GLU A 80 15.47 10.93 -6.28
C GLU A 80 13.96 11.12 -6.45
N ALA A 81 13.34 10.35 -7.34
CA ALA A 81 11.90 10.39 -7.57
C ALA A 81 11.14 9.96 -6.32
N ALA A 82 11.57 8.91 -5.64
CA ALA A 82 10.97 8.46 -4.39
C ALA A 82 11.13 9.52 -3.28
N GLN A 83 12.30 10.15 -3.16
CA GLN A 83 12.54 11.22 -2.18
C GLN A 83 11.62 12.44 -2.41
N ARG A 84 11.37 12.80 -3.68
CA ARG A 84 10.41 13.88 -4.02
C ARG A 84 8.97 13.44 -3.75
N ALA A 85 8.61 12.22 -4.13
CA ALA A 85 7.25 11.71 -4.02
C ALA A 85 6.80 11.56 -2.55
N VAL A 86 7.65 11.06 -1.65
CA VAL A 86 7.34 10.94 -0.21
C VAL A 86 6.96 12.28 0.41
N LYS A 87 7.70 13.36 0.09
CA LYS A 87 7.39 14.74 0.55
C LYS A 87 6.06 15.26 -0.01
N GLY A 88 5.66 14.75 -1.17
CA GLY A 88 4.44 15.10 -1.89
C GLY A 88 3.19 14.35 -1.45
N ILE A 89 3.28 13.27 -0.65
CA ILE A 89 2.12 12.47 -0.26
C ILE A 89 1.11 13.34 0.49
N ARG A 90 -0.16 13.33 0.06
CA ARG A 90 -1.29 14.04 0.70
C ARG A 90 -2.45 13.12 1.10
N LYS A 91 -2.47 11.89 0.59
CA LYS A 91 -3.48 10.85 0.85
C LYS A 91 -2.79 9.49 0.83
N ALA A 92 -3.38 8.50 1.50
CA ALA A 92 -2.84 7.14 1.58
C ALA A 92 -2.49 6.56 0.21
N ASP A 93 -3.37 6.69 -0.79
CA ASP A 93 -3.15 6.16 -2.16
C ASP A 93 -1.88 6.67 -2.86
N GLY A 94 -1.35 7.83 -2.44
CA GLY A 94 -0.10 8.36 -2.98
C GLY A 94 1.11 7.47 -2.69
N ILE A 95 1.03 6.58 -1.70
CA ILE A 95 2.11 5.66 -1.34
C ILE A 95 2.40 4.63 -2.43
N SER A 96 1.38 4.19 -3.18
CA SER A 96 1.52 3.11 -4.16
C SER A 96 2.54 3.47 -5.25
N SER A 97 2.53 4.73 -5.67
CA SER A 97 3.52 5.27 -6.63
C SER A 97 4.94 5.32 -6.06
N VAL A 98 5.08 5.62 -4.77
CA VAL A 98 6.38 5.60 -4.09
C VAL A 98 6.92 4.17 -4.03
N THR A 99 6.10 3.20 -3.64
CA THR A 99 6.51 1.79 -3.54
C THR A 99 6.87 1.20 -4.89
N ASP A 100 6.15 1.51 -5.97
CA ASP A 100 6.53 1.08 -7.32
C ASP A 100 7.86 1.72 -7.78
N THR A 101 8.08 3.00 -7.44
CA THR A 101 9.36 3.68 -7.70
C THR A 101 10.50 3.02 -6.93
N LEU A 102 10.29 2.67 -5.66
CA LEU A 102 11.27 1.95 -4.83
C LEU A 102 11.58 0.55 -5.39
N ALA A 103 10.56 -0.18 -5.83
CA ALA A 103 10.74 -1.47 -6.49
C ALA A 103 11.54 -1.34 -7.79
N THR A 104 11.30 -0.28 -8.57
CA THR A 104 12.09 0.05 -9.76
C THR A 104 13.56 0.28 -9.43
N GLY A 105 13.85 1.08 -8.39
CA GLY A 105 15.23 1.32 -7.94
C GLY A 105 15.95 0.04 -7.53
N ARG A 106 15.32 -0.80 -6.72
CA ARG A 106 15.93 -2.08 -6.28
C ARG A 106 16.13 -3.08 -7.42
N TYR A 107 15.21 -3.13 -8.37
CA TYR A 107 15.39 -3.93 -9.58
C TYR A 107 16.60 -3.44 -10.40
N ALA A 108 16.72 -2.12 -10.61
CA ALA A 108 17.83 -1.53 -11.34
C ALA A 108 19.19 -1.80 -10.66
N ILE A 109 19.27 -1.71 -9.32
CA ILE A 109 20.46 -2.13 -8.56
C ILE A 109 20.82 -3.59 -8.87
N THR A 110 19.82 -4.48 -8.91
CA THR A 110 20.02 -5.89 -9.22
C THR A 110 20.54 -6.10 -10.65
N CYS A 111 20.04 -5.32 -11.62
CA CYS A 111 20.52 -5.34 -13.00
C CYS A 111 21.99 -4.93 -13.11
N VAL A 112 22.39 -3.83 -12.46
CA VAL A 112 23.80 -3.37 -12.42
C VAL A 112 24.69 -4.47 -11.87
N GLN A 113 24.31 -5.05 -10.73
CA GLN A 113 25.07 -6.12 -10.09
C GLN A 113 25.16 -7.39 -10.96
N ALA A 114 24.10 -7.74 -11.69
CA ALA A 114 24.12 -8.87 -12.62
C ALA A 114 25.11 -8.65 -13.76
N ARG A 115 25.09 -7.47 -14.39
CA ARG A 115 26.01 -7.10 -15.47
C ARG A 115 27.46 -7.06 -15.01
N MET A 116 27.72 -6.49 -13.83
CA MET A 116 29.07 -6.49 -13.23
C MET A 116 29.63 -7.89 -13.00
N ARG A 117 28.77 -8.87 -12.69
CA ARG A 117 29.17 -10.28 -12.52
C ARG A 117 29.19 -11.07 -13.84
N GLY A 118 28.83 -10.46 -14.97
CA GLY A 118 28.72 -11.16 -16.25
C GLY A 118 27.63 -12.23 -16.27
N VAL A 119 26.60 -12.11 -15.43
CA VAL A 119 25.45 -13.03 -15.42
C VAL A 119 24.24 -12.37 -16.11
N PRO A 120 23.30 -13.16 -16.66
CA PRO A 120 22.10 -12.60 -17.27
C PRO A 120 21.33 -11.70 -16.31
N VAL A 121 20.83 -10.57 -16.83
CA VAL A 121 19.93 -9.69 -16.09
C VAL A 121 18.66 -10.48 -15.75
N PRO A 122 18.20 -10.48 -14.48
CA PRO A 122 17.01 -11.23 -14.10
C PRO A 122 15.76 -10.65 -14.76
N GLU A 123 14.74 -11.49 -14.95
CA GLU A 123 13.42 -11.02 -15.32
C GLU A 123 12.86 -10.10 -14.22
N ARG A 124 12.11 -9.06 -14.63
CA ARG A 124 11.46 -8.17 -13.67
C ARG A 124 10.30 -8.88 -12.98
N ARG A 125 10.43 -9.04 -11.66
CA ARG A 125 9.41 -9.63 -10.78
C ARG A 125 9.05 -8.64 -9.68
N VAL A 126 7.88 -8.81 -9.06
CA VAL A 126 7.53 -8.09 -7.82
C VAL A 126 8.57 -8.33 -6.73
N PRO A 127 8.67 -7.45 -5.71
CA PRO A 127 9.53 -7.65 -4.57
C PRO A 127 9.23 -8.93 -3.77
N CYS A 128 10.10 -9.27 -2.82
CA CYS A 128 9.81 -10.33 -1.86
C CYS A 128 8.53 -10.04 -1.09
N PHE A 129 7.61 -11.02 -1.06
CA PHE A 129 6.34 -10.92 -0.35
C PHE A 129 6.53 -10.72 1.16
N PHE A 130 7.53 -11.37 1.77
CA PHE A 130 7.74 -11.28 3.22
C PHE A 130 8.26 -9.92 3.64
N ASN A 131 9.17 -9.35 2.85
CA ASN A 131 9.70 -8.02 3.05
C ASN A 131 10.06 -7.38 1.69
N PRO A 132 9.27 -6.40 1.20
CA PRO A 132 9.55 -5.73 -0.06
C PRO A 132 10.92 -5.03 -0.11
N GLN A 133 11.53 -4.74 1.04
CA GLN A 133 12.87 -4.16 1.13
C GLN A 133 13.97 -5.13 0.70
N HIS A 134 13.73 -6.45 0.63
CA HIS A 134 14.71 -7.42 0.13
C HIS A 134 14.95 -7.32 -1.38
N GLY A 135 14.19 -6.48 -2.08
CA GLY A 135 14.27 -6.34 -3.54
C GLY A 135 13.48 -7.42 -4.29
N PRO A 136 13.75 -7.60 -5.59
CA PRO A 136 12.98 -8.48 -6.46
C PRO A 136 12.92 -9.91 -5.94
N SER A 137 11.75 -10.54 -6.06
CA SER A 137 11.62 -11.98 -5.89
C SER A 137 12.39 -12.73 -6.97
N THR A 138 12.83 -13.95 -6.67
CA THR A 138 13.55 -14.82 -7.61
C THR A 138 12.77 -16.10 -7.91
N ILE A 139 11.82 -16.47 -7.04
CA ILE A 139 11.05 -17.69 -7.16
C ILE A 139 9.72 -17.58 -6.43
N ASP A 140 8.70 -18.28 -6.92
CA ASP A 140 7.45 -18.49 -6.20
C ASP A 140 7.55 -19.73 -5.32
N ILE A 141 7.21 -19.61 -4.04
CA ILE A 141 7.29 -20.71 -3.07
C ILE A 141 5.92 -20.99 -2.45
N VAL A 142 5.67 -22.26 -2.12
CA VAL A 142 4.53 -22.63 -1.27
C VAL A 142 4.88 -22.32 0.17
N TRP A 143 4.05 -21.48 0.81
CA TRP A 143 4.21 -21.08 2.19
C TRP A 143 2.91 -21.31 2.97
N THR A 144 3.04 -21.89 4.16
CA THR A 144 1.91 -22.14 5.07
C THR A 144 2.05 -21.24 6.28
N GLN A 145 1.09 -20.33 6.46
CA GLN A 145 1.00 -19.54 7.68
C GLN A 145 0.05 -20.24 8.65
N PRO A 146 0.47 -20.50 9.90
CA PRO A 146 -0.40 -21.07 10.92
C PRO A 146 -1.69 -20.27 11.06
N LYS A 147 -2.84 -20.96 11.15
CA LYS A 147 -4.20 -20.40 11.28
C LYS A 147 -4.74 -19.62 10.09
N VAL A 148 -3.93 -19.32 9.07
CA VAL A 148 -4.38 -18.59 7.86
C VAL A 148 -4.50 -19.52 6.66
N GLY A 149 -3.49 -20.37 6.41
CA GLY A 149 -3.54 -21.37 5.34
C GLY A 149 -2.27 -21.43 4.49
N THR A 150 -2.34 -22.26 3.44
CA THR A 150 -1.26 -22.48 2.45
C THR A 150 -1.51 -21.64 1.21
N ARG A 151 -0.47 -20.98 0.69
CA ARG A 151 -0.53 -20.22 -0.56
C ARG A 151 0.84 -20.18 -1.25
N THR A 152 0.86 -19.82 -2.52
CA THR A 152 2.11 -19.64 -3.27
C THR A 152 2.46 -18.16 -3.32
N VAL A 153 3.61 -17.73 -2.76
CA VAL A 153 4.03 -16.33 -2.71
C VAL A 153 5.37 -16.10 -3.41
N PRO A 154 5.60 -14.91 -4.03
CA PRO A 154 6.90 -14.55 -4.58
C PRO A 154 7.91 -14.25 -3.46
N ALA A 155 9.08 -14.88 -3.49
CA ALA A 155 10.12 -14.75 -2.46
C ALA A 155 11.49 -14.42 -3.06
N CYS A 156 12.29 -13.63 -2.35
CA CYS A 156 13.72 -13.50 -2.65
C CYS A 156 14.45 -14.81 -2.34
N ALA A 157 15.67 -14.94 -2.86
CA ALA A 157 16.47 -16.15 -2.68
C ALA A 157 16.72 -16.49 -1.19
N GLN A 158 16.88 -15.47 -0.33
CA GLN A 158 17.14 -15.66 1.09
C GLN A 158 15.92 -16.19 1.85
N ASP A 159 14.75 -15.57 1.70
CA ASP A 159 13.53 -16.05 2.37
C ASP A 159 13.08 -17.41 1.81
N ALA A 160 13.26 -17.64 0.50
CA ALA A 160 13.04 -18.95 -0.09
C ALA A 160 13.95 -20.02 0.53
N ALA A 161 15.20 -19.69 0.85
CA ALA A 161 16.12 -20.61 1.53
C ALA A 161 15.70 -20.87 2.98
N ARG A 162 15.32 -19.84 3.75
CA ARG A 162 14.80 -19.97 5.13
C ARG A 162 13.62 -20.92 5.18
N ILE A 163 12.61 -20.69 4.35
CA ILE A 163 11.40 -21.53 4.30
C ILE A 163 11.73 -22.99 3.96
N ARG A 164 12.63 -23.23 3.00
CA ARG A 164 13.06 -24.60 2.66
C ARG A 164 13.81 -25.30 3.79
N ALA A 165 14.53 -24.53 4.62
CA ALA A 165 15.21 -25.05 5.80
C ALA A 165 14.24 -25.30 6.98
N GLY A 166 12.97 -24.88 6.87
CA GLY A 166 11.98 -24.96 7.95
C GLY A 166 12.03 -23.76 8.90
N ASP A 167 12.79 -22.72 8.58
CA ASP A 167 12.87 -21.48 9.35
C ASP A 167 11.77 -20.48 8.97
N GLU A 168 11.50 -19.52 9.85
CA GLU A 168 10.61 -18.41 9.55
C GLU A 168 11.26 -17.44 8.53
N PRO A 169 10.47 -16.86 7.60
CA PRO A 169 10.96 -15.83 6.71
C PRO A 169 11.17 -14.53 7.47
N GLU A 170 11.98 -13.63 6.93
CA GLU A 170 12.21 -12.33 7.55
C GLU A 170 11.11 -11.35 7.11
N VAL A 171 10.08 -11.25 7.95
CA VAL A 171 8.86 -10.47 7.69
C VAL A 171 9.04 -8.99 7.99
N ARG A 172 8.58 -8.11 7.10
CA ARG A 172 8.45 -6.67 7.38
C ARG A 172 7.30 -6.42 8.33
N TYR A 173 7.64 -5.93 9.51
CA TYR A 173 6.69 -5.49 10.51
C TYR A 173 6.56 -3.97 10.52
N VAL A 174 5.34 -3.49 10.67
CA VAL A 174 5.02 -2.07 10.78
C VAL A 174 4.30 -1.80 12.10
N ARG A 175 4.34 -0.55 12.55
CA ARG A 175 3.52 -0.11 13.68
C ARG A 175 2.12 0.19 13.14
N TYR A 176 1.10 -0.31 13.85
CA TYR A 176 -0.31 0.03 13.63
C TYR A 176 -0.94 0.29 15.00
N GLY A 177 -1.12 1.57 15.32
CA GLY A 177 -1.46 2.01 16.68
C GLY A 177 -0.40 1.57 17.70
N SER A 178 -0.79 0.81 18.72
CA SER A 178 0.13 0.31 19.76
C SER A 178 0.79 -1.03 19.43
N ARG A 179 0.41 -1.68 18.33
CA ARG A 179 0.85 -3.03 17.97
C ARG A 179 1.88 -2.99 16.85
N ARG A 180 2.76 -3.99 16.85
CA ARG A 180 3.64 -4.31 15.73
C ARG A 180 3.09 -5.54 15.03
N VAL A 181 2.70 -5.39 13.76
CA VAL A 181 2.06 -6.45 12.96
C VAL A 181 2.78 -6.57 11.62
N PRO A 182 2.71 -7.72 10.92
CA PRO A 182 3.17 -7.81 9.55
C PRO A 182 2.52 -6.73 8.69
N TYR A 183 3.23 -6.17 7.71
CA TYR A 183 2.74 -5.02 6.95
C TYR A 183 1.41 -5.28 6.23
N TRP A 184 1.14 -6.52 5.83
CA TRP A 184 -0.12 -6.92 5.20
C TRP A 184 -1.31 -7.02 6.19
N GLU A 185 -1.08 -7.02 7.50
CA GLU A 185 -2.12 -7.05 8.54
C GLU A 185 -2.40 -5.67 9.14
N ALA A 186 -1.71 -4.62 8.69
CA ALA A 186 -1.76 -3.28 9.28
C ALA A 186 -3.01 -2.45 8.90
N GLY A 187 -4.12 -3.11 8.59
CA GLY A 187 -5.42 -2.49 8.31
C GLY A 187 -5.49 -1.71 6.99
N ALA A 188 -6.68 -1.15 6.70
CA ALA A 188 -6.97 -0.42 5.45
C ALA A 188 -6.01 0.73 5.18
N ALA A 189 -5.47 1.31 6.25
CA ALA A 189 -4.46 2.36 6.25
C ALA A 189 -3.20 2.04 5.45
N ILE A 190 -2.61 0.89 5.77
CA ILE A 190 -1.33 0.47 5.21
C ILE A 190 -1.53 -0.42 3.98
N THR A 191 -2.75 -0.89 3.71
CA THR A 191 -3.06 -1.68 2.51
C THR A 191 -2.51 -1.05 1.21
N PRO A 192 -2.65 0.26 0.94
CA PRO A 192 -2.08 0.89 -0.27
C PRO A 192 -0.57 0.69 -0.41
N TYR A 193 0.19 0.65 0.69
CA TYR A 193 1.63 0.39 0.68
C TYR A 193 1.96 -0.98 0.07
N GLY A 194 1.24 -2.03 0.49
CA GLY A 194 1.44 -3.36 -0.09
C GLY A 194 0.88 -3.46 -1.52
N MET A 195 -0.27 -2.87 -1.80
CA MET A 195 -0.87 -2.87 -3.14
C MET A 195 0.06 -2.26 -4.19
N GLY A 196 0.76 -1.18 -3.86
CA GLY A 196 1.72 -0.57 -4.76
C GLY A 196 2.84 -1.53 -5.21
N TYR A 197 3.27 -2.45 -4.34
CA TYR A 197 4.27 -3.46 -4.70
C TYR A 197 3.71 -4.65 -5.50
N PHE A 198 2.52 -5.14 -5.17
CA PHE A 198 2.04 -6.45 -5.65
C PHE A 198 0.91 -6.41 -6.67
N THR A 199 0.21 -5.28 -6.82
CA THR A 199 -0.97 -5.19 -7.70
C THR A 199 -0.88 -4.13 -8.78
N ALA A 200 -0.07 -3.09 -8.59
CA ALA A 200 0.06 -1.99 -9.55
C ALA A 200 1.43 -1.92 -10.23
N GLY A 201 2.45 -2.60 -9.68
CA GLY A 201 3.84 -2.47 -10.12
C GLY A 201 4.24 -3.34 -11.31
N ALA A 202 5.26 -2.89 -12.04
CA ALA A 202 5.84 -3.67 -13.13
C ALA A 202 6.46 -4.98 -12.61
N GLY A 203 6.00 -6.12 -13.14
CA GLY A 203 6.35 -7.46 -12.68
C GLY A 203 5.27 -8.16 -11.85
N ALA A 204 4.12 -7.49 -11.61
CA ALA A 204 2.95 -8.08 -10.96
C ALA A 204 2.39 -9.25 -11.78
N SER A 205 2.41 -10.45 -11.19
CA SER A 205 1.84 -11.67 -11.75
C SER A 205 0.52 -12.02 -11.05
N TYR A 206 -0.26 -12.92 -11.64
CA TYR A 206 -1.47 -13.47 -11.02
C TYR A 206 -1.19 -14.02 -9.61
N ILE A 207 -0.05 -14.71 -9.43
CA ILE A 207 0.36 -15.28 -8.13
C ILE A 207 0.58 -14.18 -7.09
N ALA A 208 1.27 -13.09 -7.46
CA ALA A 208 1.53 -11.97 -6.56
C ALA A 208 0.24 -11.28 -6.12
N ILE A 209 -0.65 -10.98 -7.08
CA ILE A 209 -1.94 -10.34 -6.84
C ILE A 209 -2.80 -11.20 -5.92
N ALA A 210 -3.00 -12.48 -6.26
CA ALA A 210 -3.83 -13.40 -5.50
C ALA A 210 -3.31 -13.60 -4.07
N SER A 211 -1.98 -13.71 -3.91
CA SER A 211 -1.34 -13.85 -2.59
C SER A 211 -1.59 -12.66 -1.69
N PHE A 212 -1.38 -11.45 -2.21
CA PHE A 212 -1.51 -10.24 -1.43
C PHE A 212 -2.97 -9.95 -1.07
N GLN A 213 -3.91 -10.15 -2.00
CA GLN A 213 -5.34 -10.03 -1.73
C GLN A 213 -5.82 -11.02 -0.68
N ALA A 214 -5.44 -12.30 -0.80
CA ALA A 214 -5.80 -13.33 0.17
C ALA A 214 -5.23 -13.03 1.57
N GLN A 215 -4.04 -12.41 1.65
CA GLN A 215 -3.37 -12.14 2.91
C GLN A 215 -3.89 -10.87 3.61
N SER A 216 -4.09 -9.80 2.86
CA SER A 216 -4.53 -8.50 3.40
C SER A 216 -6.00 -8.49 3.80
N GLY A 217 -6.76 -9.54 3.47
CA GLY A 217 -8.20 -9.56 3.65
C GLY A 217 -8.92 -8.56 2.74
N ALA A 218 -8.23 -7.99 1.75
CA ALA A 218 -8.79 -7.11 0.72
C ALA A 218 -9.63 -7.90 -0.31
N ILE A 219 -10.47 -8.82 0.18
CA ILE A 219 -11.45 -9.55 -0.61
C ILE A 219 -12.60 -8.58 -0.88
N GLY A 220 -12.56 -7.90 -2.02
CA GLY A 220 -13.62 -6.97 -2.42
C GLY A 220 -13.26 -5.86 -3.43
N GLY A 221 -12.10 -5.92 -4.10
CA GLY A 221 -11.75 -4.92 -5.11
C GLY A 221 -11.67 -5.53 -6.50
N TRP A 222 -12.61 -5.16 -7.38
CA TRP A 222 -12.58 -5.32 -8.84
C TRP A 222 -13.12 -6.64 -9.41
N GLY A 223 -14.41 -6.86 -9.16
CA GLY A 223 -15.30 -7.62 -10.04
C GLY A 223 -16.60 -6.88 -10.39
N ASP A 224 -16.83 -5.68 -9.87
CA ASP A 224 -18.05 -4.90 -10.13
C ASP A 224 -17.70 -3.43 -10.38
N ALA A 225 -17.67 -3.04 -11.65
CA ALA A 225 -17.75 -1.64 -12.05
C ALA A 225 -19.24 -1.27 -12.08
N GLY A 226 -19.86 -1.10 -10.91
CA GLY A 226 -21.29 -0.77 -10.86
C GLY A 226 -21.95 -0.93 -9.50
N GLY A 227 -21.69 -0.04 -8.55
CA GLY A 227 -22.56 0.06 -7.37
C GLY A 227 -21.92 0.70 -6.17
N HIS A 228 -22.26 1.96 -5.91
CA HIS A 228 -22.14 2.52 -4.57
C HIS A 228 -23.07 1.75 -3.63
N ASP A 229 -22.52 1.03 -2.64
CA ASP A 229 -23.29 0.72 -1.43
C ASP A 229 -22.35 0.50 -0.23
N PHE A 230 -22.07 1.60 0.48
CA PHE A 230 -21.60 1.54 1.86
C PHE A 230 -22.85 1.35 2.74
N GLY A 231 -23.25 0.11 2.98
CA GLY A 231 -24.31 -0.22 3.93
C GLY A 231 -23.75 -0.43 5.35
N GLY A 232 -24.36 0.23 6.34
CA GLY A 232 -24.24 -0.17 7.75
C GLY A 232 -24.39 0.95 8.78
N PHE A 233 -25.59 1.51 8.93
CA PHE A 233 -25.99 2.10 10.21
C PHE A 233 -27.41 1.68 10.55
N ASP A 234 -27.50 0.79 11.53
CA ASP A 234 -28.73 0.26 12.09
C ASP A 234 -29.23 1.27 13.13
N GLY A 235 -30.40 1.86 12.90
CA GLY A 235 -30.99 2.81 13.83
C GLY A 235 -32.40 3.19 13.39
N GLY A 236 -33.38 2.46 13.90
CA GLY A 236 -34.79 2.59 13.54
C GLY A 236 -35.40 3.96 13.85
N GLY A 237 -36.51 4.24 13.17
CA GLY A 237 -37.38 5.38 13.45
C GLY A 237 -38.24 5.70 12.23
N GLY A 238 -39.40 5.07 12.14
CA GLY A 238 -40.41 5.42 11.14
C GLY A 238 -41.02 6.79 11.42
N PHE A 239 -41.34 7.53 10.36
CA PHE A 239 -42.35 8.59 10.37
C PHE A 239 -43.03 8.64 9.00
N ASP A 240 -44.34 8.46 9.01
CA ASP A 240 -45.28 8.82 7.96
C ASP A 240 -45.28 10.35 7.73
N GLY A 241 -45.56 10.78 6.50
CA GLY A 241 -45.85 12.19 6.20
C GLY A 241 -46.17 12.42 4.73
N GLY A 242 -47.40 12.85 4.44
CA GLY A 242 -47.97 13.05 3.10
C GLY A 242 -47.13 13.94 2.17
N GLY A 243 -47.27 13.84 0.85
CA GLY A 243 -48.51 14.00 0.12
C GLY A 243 -48.73 15.48 -0.16
N PHE A 244 -48.35 15.97 -1.34
CA PHE A 244 -48.96 17.11 -2.02
C PHE A 244 -48.69 17.07 -3.53
N ASP A 245 -49.78 17.30 -4.25
CA ASP A 245 -49.96 17.38 -5.69
C ASP A 245 -49.25 18.57 -6.35
N GLY A 246 -48.99 18.44 -7.65
CA GLY A 246 -48.63 19.54 -8.53
C GLY A 246 -48.62 19.09 -10.00
N GLY A 247 -49.81 19.01 -10.59
CA GLY A 247 -50.01 18.57 -11.97
C GLY A 247 -49.74 19.62 -13.06
N GLY A 248 -49.97 19.18 -14.30
CA GLY A 248 -50.00 19.96 -15.56
C GLY A 248 -48.75 19.68 -16.40
N GLY A 249 -48.79 18.97 -17.54
CA GLY A 249 -49.80 18.91 -18.59
C GLY A 249 -49.30 19.71 -19.79
N GLY A 250 -49.24 19.11 -20.98
CA GLY A 250 -49.03 19.87 -22.22
C GLY A 250 -48.17 19.17 -23.26
N ASP A 251 -48.85 18.48 -24.15
CA ASP A 251 -48.40 17.88 -25.40
C ASP A 251 -47.78 18.91 -26.36
N GLY A 252 -46.81 18.46 -27.16
CA GLY A 252 -46.16 19.19 -28.25
C GLY A 252 -44.99 18.40 -28.82
#